data_AF-K9TCE7-F1
#
_entry.id   AF-K9TCE7-F1
#
_cell.length_a   1.000
_cell.length_b   1.000
_cell.length_c   1.000
_cell.angle_alpha   90.00
_cell.angle_beta   90.00
_cell.angle_gamma   90.00
#
_symmetry.space_group_name_H-M   'P 1'
#
loop_
_entity.id
_entity.type
_entity.pdbx_description
1 polymer ?
#
loop_
_entity_poly.entity_id
_entity_poly.type
_entity_poly.pdbx_seq_one_letter_code
_entity_poly.pdbx_strand_id
1 'polypeptide(L)'
;MENLIEALERIMNWLKKHQPEYADSFLPGLTSSEIQAVEAEFGYKLPEEIYALYQWRNGTEKSAKAVCFPPALEIMTFSAAIEYSQQWNEYILEIKNELEGSKWYETSPLFIFLQSNCDFLGLPILDLGREKLPVVVLEEGEMPYIFYTSLADMILTLAECYETNAYYLGKDGYIYEDQCKTAVALRKYNNELNEKALSDFQATLLQPGYFSNQDVLARSNFLSRVGEITGEISRFKDPKGVELLLQGLKNWSKSKGLIRDQVYSTIIAALSLMCDKKVLQYITRSLEDASPSVRKEAEASLLRFREMRRNM
;
A
#
# COMPACT_ATOMS: atom_id res chain seq x y z
N MET A 1 12.77 7.51 16.21
CA MET A 1 12.19 8.75 16.76
C MET A 1 12.68 10.01 16.07
N GLU A 2 13.96 10.40 16.17
CA GLU A 2 14.49 11.64 15.54
C GLU A 2 14.19 11.73 14.02
N ASN A 3 14.49 10.68 13.26
CA ASN A 3 14.21 10.60 11.81
C ASN A 3 12.73 10.76 11.43
N LEU A 4 11.79 10.42 12.34
CA LEU A 4 10.35 10.57 12.11
C LEU A 4 9.96 12.07 12.16
N ILE A 5 10.38 12.77 13.22
CA ILE A 5 10.13 14.21 13.39
C ILE A 5 10.81 15.02 12.29
N GLU A 6 12.06 14.69 11.93
CA GLU A 6 12.75 15.36 10.82
C GLU A 6 11.99 15.20 9.49
N ALA A 7 11.47 14.00 9.21
CA ALA A 7 10.69 13.74 8.01
C ALA A 7 9.32 14.46 8.03
N LEU A 8 8.65 14.56 9.19
CA LEU A 8 7.43 15.35 9.35
C LEU A 8 7.69 16.85 9.09
N GLU A 9 8.81 17.41 9.59
CA GLU A 9 9.18 18.80 9.32
C GLU A 9 9.57 19.03 7.85
N ARG A 10 10.18 18.06 7.16
CA ARG A 10 10.43 18.12 5.71
C ARG A 10 9.12 18.22 4.92
N ILE A 11 8.12 17.40 5.25
CA ILE A 11 6.77 17.48 4.66
C ILE A 11 6.13 18.84 4.97
N MET A 12 6.16 19.29 6.22
CA MET A 12 5.60 20.57 6.66
C MET A 12 6.23 21.77 5.95
N ASN A 13 7.54 21.76 5.72
CA ASN A 13 8.24 22.81 4.97
C ASN A 13 7.82 22.83 3.49
N TRP A 14 7.55 21.66 2.90
CA TRP A 14 6.95 21.58 1.57
C TRP A 14 5.51 22.13 1.57
N LEU A 15 4.69 21.76 2.55
CA LEU A 15 3.30 22.23 2.67
C LEU A 15 3.23 23.75 2.87
N LYS A 16 4.01 24.34 3.79
CA LYS A 16 4.07 25.80 4.00
C LYS A 16 4.41 26.57 2.71
N LYS A 17 5.18 25.97 1.81
CA LYS A 17 5.60 26.58 0.53
C LYS A 17 4.57 26.45 -0.59
N HIS A 18 3.84 25.33 -0.67
CA HIS A 18 2.98 25.00 -1.82
C HIS A 18 1.48 24.93 -1.50
N GLN A 19 1.12 24.73 -0.22
CA GLN A 19 -0.23 24.59 0.32
C GLN A 19 -0.33 25.28 1.71
N PRO A 20 -0.05 26.59 1.83
CA PRO A 20 0.03 27.28 3.12
C PRO A 20 -1.26 27.19 3.94
N GLU A 21 -2.44 27.33 3.30
CA GLU A 21 -3.74 27.20 3.98
C GLU A 21 -3.93 25.83 4.66
N TYR A 22 -3.35 24.76 4.09
CA TYR A 22 -3.39 23.43 4.69
C TYR A 22 -2.34 23.28 5.78
N ALA A 23 -1.12 23.80 5.58
CA ALA A 23 -0.07 23.82 6.59
C ALA A 23 -0.50 24.55 7.88
N ASP A 24 -1.23 25.65 7.73
CA ASP A 24 -1.78 26.45 8.83
C ASP A 24 -2.99 25.78 9.52
N SER A 25 -3.59 24.75 8.92
CA SER A 25 -4.72 24.00 9.50
C SER A 25 -4.32 22.92 10.51
N PHE A 26 -3.01 22.66 10.67
CA PHE A 26 -2.50 21.66 11.61
C PHE A 26 -2.64 22.11 13.06
N LEU A 27 -3.34 21.31 13.86
CA LEU A 27 -3.58 21.57 15.27
C LEU A 27 -2.29 21.43 16.11
N PRO A 28 -2.11 22.24 17.18
CA PRO A 28 -1.02 22.08 18.13
C PRO A 28 -0.87 20.64 18.62
N GLY A 29 0.38 20.20 18.80
CA GLY A 29 0.67 18.87 19.32
C GLY A 29 0.23 18.68 20.78
N LEU A 30 -0.09 17.44 21.13
CA LEU A 30 -0.51 17.02 22.47
C LEU A 30 0.67 16.81 23.41
N THR A 31 0.42 16.91 24.72
CA THR A 31 1.34 16.45 25.76
C THR A 31 1.26 14.94 25.95
N SER A 32 2.33 14.32 26.48
CA SER A 32 2.31 12.90 26.86
C SER A 32 1.17 12.57 27.83
N SER A 33 0.83 13.50 28.73
CA SER A 33 -0.25 13.35 29.71
C SER A 33 -1.64 13.31 29.06
N GLU A 34 -1.88 14.08 28.00
CA GLU A 34 -3.15 14.04 27.26
C GLU A 34 -3.30 12.71 26.51
N ILE A 35 -2.23 12.24 25.87
CA ILE A 35 -2.21 10.93 25.20
C ILE A 35 -2.45 9.79 26.21
N GLN A 36 -1.74 9.79 27.34
CA GLN A 36 -1.86 8.77 28.39
C GLN A 36 -3.22 8.74 29.08
N ALA A 37 -3.89 9.90 29.21
CA ALA A 37 -5.24 9.95 29.77
C ALA A 37 -6.24 9.20 28.89
N VAL A 38 -6.13 9.35 27.57
CA VAL A 38 -7.00 8.67 26.60
C VAL A 38 -6.63 7.20 26.41
N GLU A 39 -5.34 6.82 26.50
CA GLU A 39 -4.95 5.39 26.52
C GLU A 39 -5.66 4.59 27.62
N ALA A 40 -5.91 5.21 28.78
CA ALA A 40 -6.60 4.57 29.89
C ALA A 40 -8.08 4.28 29.60
N GLU A 41 -8.72 5.07 28.73
CA GLU A 41 -10.08 4.87 28.23
C GLU A 41 -10.12 3.93 27.03
N PHE A 42 -9.16 4.07 26.11
CA PHE A 42 -9.01 3.24 24.91
C PHE A 42 -8.63 1.77 25.23
N GLY A 43 -8.03 1.51 26.38
CA GLY A 43 -7.69 0.17 26.87
C GLY A 43 -6.41 -0.43 26.27
N TYR A 44 -5.72 0.30 25.40
CA TYR A 44 -4.46 -0.13 24.77
C TYR A 44 -3.34 0.89 25.00
N LYS A 45 -2.10 0.41 25.02
CA LYS A 45 -0.90 1.25 24.96
C LYS A 45 -0.50 1.52 23.52
N LEU A 46 -0.22 2.78 23.22
CA LEU A 46 0.17 3.24 21.89
C LEU A 46 1.70 3.21 21.77
N PRO A 47 2.26 2.88 20.58
CA PRO A 47 3.71 2.85 20.37
C PRO A 47 4.30 4.26 20.34
N GLU A 48 5.61 4.38 20.61
CA GLU A 48 6.30 5.67 20.67
C GLU A 48 6.16 6.50 19.37
N GLU A 49 6.07 5.86 18.21
CA GLU A 49 5.86 6.54 16.92
C GLU A 49 4.54 7.33 16.89
N ILE A 50 3.48 6.84 17.54
CA ILE A 50 2.19 7.53 17.66
C ILE A 50 2.29 8.68 18.67
N TYR A 51 3.03 8.51 19.78
CA TYR A 51 3.32 9.62 20.69
C TYR A 51 4.01 10.77 19.95
N ALA A 52 5.08 10.48 19.20
CA ALA A 52 5.81 11.50 18.46
C ALA A 52 4.97 12.17 17.36
N LEU A 53 4.11 11.42 16.66
CA LEU A 53 3.19 11.97 15.68
C LEU A 53 2.23 13.00 16.31
N TYR A 54 1.56 12.62 17.40
CA TYR A 54 0.56 13.49 18.05
C TYR A 54 1.17 14.59 18.93
N GLN A 55 2.37 14.40 19.48
CA GLN A 55 3.17 15.46 20.10
C GLN A 55 3.68 16.47 19.08
N TRP A 56 3.87 16.06 17.83
CA TRP A 56 4.21 16.98 16.75
C TRP A 56 2.98 17.81 16.34
N ARG A 57 1.88 17.19 15.90
CA ARG A 57 0.62 17.87 15.57
C ARG A 57 -0.59 16.98 15.82
N ASN A 58 -1.68 17.55 16.32
CA ASN A 58 -2.93 16.84 16.61
C ASN A 58 -3.86 16.76 15.38
N GLY A 59 -3.34 16.32 14.24
CA GLY A 59 -4.09 16.32 12.98
C GLY A 59 -4.42 17.72 12.45
N THR A 60 -5.50 17.83 11.66
CA THR A 60 -5.93 19.08 11.00
C THR A 60 -7.39 19.47 11.31
N GLU A 61 -7.70 20.77 11.38
CA GLU A 61 -9.06 21.26 11.70
C GLU A 61 -10.11 21.03 10.60
N LYS A 62 -9.70 20.78 9.36
CA LYS A 62 -10.59 20.66 8.18
C LYS A 62 -10.01 19.68 7.17
N SER A 63 -10.89 18.97 6.47
CA SER A 63 -10.58 18.35 5.18
C SER A 63 -10.39 19.44 4.12
N ALA A 64 -9.19 20.03 4.11
CA ALA A 64 -8.76 20.93 3.06
C ALA A 64 -8.72 20.19 1.71
N LYS A 65 -8.62 20.93 0.60
CA LYS A 65 -8.55 20.34 -0.76
C LYS A 65 -7.26 19.54 -1.04
N ALA A 66 -6.48 19.18 -0.02
CA ALA A 66 -5.30 18.33 -0.10
C ALA A 66 -5.67 16.83 -0.17
N VAL A 67 -6.35 16.44 -1.26
CA VAL A 67 -6.76 15.06 -1.66
C VAL A 67 -5.67 14.42 -2.56
N CYS A 68 -5.53 13.10 -2.86
CA CYS A 68 -6.08 11.81 -2.37
C CYS A 68 -4.93 10.89 -1.90
N PHE A 69 -5.11 9.88 -1.02
CA PHE A 69 -3.96 9.12 -0.44
C PHE A 69 -3.37 8.01 -1.34
N PRO A 70 -2.03 7.83 -1.36
CA PRO A 70 -1.07 8.91 -1.55
C PRO A 70 -1.36 9.66 -2.86
N PRO A 71 -1.08 10.99 -2.97
CA PRO A 71 -0.25 11.83 -2.08
C PRO A 71 -0.86 12.44 -0.79
N ALA A 72 -2.18 12.49 -0.63
CA ALA A 72 -2.82 13.07 0.56
C ALA A 72 -2.48 12.33 1.83
N LEU A 73 -2.68 13.01 2.97
CA LEU A 73 -2.48 12.52 4.34
C LEU A 73 -3.39 13.32 5.28
N GLU A 74 -4.68 13.01 5.37
CA GLU A 74 -5.49 13.57 6.46
C GLU A 74 -5.12 12.84 7.75
N ILE A 75 -4.16 13.40 8.49
CA ILE A 75 -3.82 12.97 9.84
C ILE A 75 -5.02 13.30 10.72
N MET A 76 -5.71 12.27 11.18
CA MET A 76 -6.88 12.41 12.04
C MET A 76 -6.49 13.16 13.32
N THR A 77 -7.37 14.00 13.84
CA THR A 77 -7.24 14.45 15.24
C THR A 77 -7.24 13.24 16.15
N PHE A 78 -6.54 13.31 17.29
CA PHE A 78 -6.38 12.17 18.18
C PHE A 78 -7.72 11.62 18.71
N SER A 79 -8.70 12.50 18.92
CA SER A 79 -10.06 12.10 19.29
C SER A 79 -10.76 11.29 18.18
N ALA A 80 -10.64 11.72 16.92
CA ALA A 80 -11.20 10.99 15.79
C ALA A 80 -10.48 9.65 15.55
N ALA A 81 -9.14 9.64 15.67
CA ALA A 81 -8.34 8.43 15.58
C ALA A 81 -8.81 7.36 16.59
N ILE A 82 -9.08 7.76 17.83
CA ILE A 82 -9.61 6.88 18.88
C ILE A 82 -11.01 6.37 18.55
N GLU A 83 -11.93 7.25 18.11
CA GLU A 83 -13.30 6.88 17.74
C GLU A 83 -13.33 5.84 16.59
N TYR A 84 -12.59 6.09 15.50
CA TYR A 84 -12.47 5.14 14.38
C TYR A 84 -11.79 3.83 14.81
N SER A 85 -10.76 3.91 15.65
CA SER A 85 -10.07 2.73 16.20
C SER A 85 -11.01 1.87 17.05
N GLN A 86 -11.84 2.47 17.90
CA GLN A 86 -12.82 1.75 18.73
C GLN A 86 -13.82 0.99 17.85
N GLN A 87 -14.43 1.64 16.87
CA GLN A 87 -15.38 1.00 15.94
C GLN A 87 -14.76 -0.19 15.19
N TRP A 88 -13.54 -0.03 14.68
CA TRP A 88 -12.82 -1.14 14.03
C TRP A 88 -12.48 -2.27 15.00
N ASN A 89 -12.06 -1.95 16.22
CA ASN A 89 -11.66 -2.93 17.22
C ASN A 89 -12.85 -3.74 17.74
N GLU A 90 -14.02 -3.12 17.87
CA GLU A 90 -15.29 -3.81 18.14
C GLU A 90 -15.64 -4.78 17.00
N TYR A 91 -15.62 -4.32 15.75
CA TYR A 91 -15.87 -5.17 14.57
C TYR A 91 -14.93 -6.38 14.49
N ILE A 92 -13.61 -6.17 14.65
CA ILE A 92 -12.63 -7.27 14.65
C ILE A 92 -12.86 -8.25 15.80
N LEU A 93 -13.30 -7.81 16.98
CA LEU A 93 -13.64 -8.70 18.09
C LEU A 93 -14.85 -9.58 17.79
N GLU A 94 -15.85 -9.08 17.06
CA GLU A 94 -17.02 -9.86 16.64
C GLU A 94 -16.64 -10.97 15.65
N ILE A 95 -15.85 -10.64 14.61
CA ILE A 95 -15.53 -11.59 13.53
C ILE A 95 -14.28 -12.47 13.78
N LYS A 96 -13.53 -12.24 14.87
CA LYS A 96 -12.22 -12.88 15.11
C LYS A 96 -12.21 -14.41 15.01
N ASN A 97 -13.30 -15.06 15.41
CA ASN A 97 -13.42 -16.52 15.38
C ASN A 97 -13.69 -17.07 13.97
N GLU A 98 -14.16 -16.25 13.04
CA GLU A 98 -14.38 -16.61 11.64
C GLU A 98 -13.09 -16.44 10.79
N LEU A 99 -12.12 -15.69 11.32
CA LEU A 99 -10.82 -15.39 10.73
C LEU A 99 -9.73 -16.45 11.07
N GLU A 100 -10.11 -17.74 11.15
CA GLU A 100 -9.13 -18.82 11.37
C GLU A 100 -8.11 -18.88 10.22
N GLY A 101 -6.82 -18.83 10.57
CA GLY A 101 -5.72 -18.85 9.59
C GLY A 101 -5.36 -17.48 8.99
N SER A 102 -6.09 -16.42 9.33
CA SER A 102 -5.73 -15.03 8.98
C SER A 102 -4.38 -14.60 9.59
N LYS A 103 -3.78 -13.58 8.99
CA LYS A 103 -2.49 -13.04 9.46
C LYS A 103 -2.68 -12.31 10.78
N TRP A 104 -1.62 -12.25 11.59
CA TRP A 104 -1.68 -11.66 12.94
C TRP A 104 -2.18 -10.20 12.97
N TYR A 105 -1.90 -9.42 11.92
CA TYR A 105 -2.34 -8.03 11.78
C TYR A 105 -3.78 -7.89 11.28
N GLU A 106 -4.36 -8.92 10.66
CA GLU A 106 -5.76 -8.98 10.21
C GLU A 106 -6.73 -9.24 11.37
N THR A 107 -6.23 -9.75 12.50
CA THR A 107 -6.99 -10.05 13.73
C THR A 107 -6.49 -9.26 14.97
N SER A 108 -5.62 -8.28 14.72
CA SER A 108 -5.16 -7.31 15.71
C SER A 108 -6.15 -6.17 15.82
N PRO A 109 -6.46 -5.69 17.04
CA PRO A 109 -6.89 -4.31 17.22
C PRO A 109 -5.91 -3.38 16.51
N LEU A 110 -6.44 -2.34 15.88
CA LEU A 110 -5.67 -1.31 15.20
C LEU A 110 -5.83 0.02 15.95
N PHE A 111 -4.80 0.86 15.83
CA PHE A 111 -4.91 2.29 16.02
C PHE A 111 -4.90 2.96 14.64
N ILE A 112 -6.06 3.42 14.18
CA ILE A 112 -6.29 4.12 12.92
C ILE A 112 -6.00 5.61 13.15
N PHE A 113 -5.13 6.20 12.33
CA PHE A 113 -4.63 7.58 12.55
C PHE A 113 -4.58 8.44 11.28
N LEU A 114 -4.96 7.86 10.15
CA LEU A 114 -4.90 8.46 8.82
C LEU A 114 -6.14 8.08 8.02
N GLN A 115 -6.68 9.07 7.30
CA GLN A 115 -7.81 8.91 6.40
C GLN A 115 -7.49 9.32 4.96
N SER A 116 -8.05 8.56 4.04
CA SER A 116 -8.28 8.83 2.61
C SER A 116 -9.78 8.75 2.35
N ASN A 117 -10.25 9.18 1.18
CA ASN A 117 -11.68 9.22 0.83
C ASN A 117 -12.45 7.92 1.16
N CYS A 118 -11.85 6.75 0.91
CA CYS A 118 -12.42 5.43 1.14
C CYS A 118 -11.48 4.48 1.93
N ASP A 119 -10.30 4.95 2.32
CA ASP A 119 -9.21 4.11 2.84
C ASP A 119 -8.71 4.66 4.18
N PHE A 120 -8.30 3.76 5.07
CA PHE A 120 -7.76 4.11 6.38
C PHE A 120 -6.36 3.52 6.55
N LEU A 121 -5.50 4.18 7.33
CA LEU A 121 -4.23 3.59 7.72
C LEU A 121 -4.09 3.53 9.24
N GLY A 122 -3.55 2.42 9.71
CA GLY A 122 -3.41 2.13 11.13
C GLY A 122 -2.18 1.28 11.48
N LEU A 123 -1.90 1.20 12.77
CA LEU A 123 -0.90 0.29 13.35
C LEU A 123 -1.60 -0.85 14.10
N PRO A 124 -1.18 -2.12 13.95
CA PRO A 124 -1.67 -3.23 14.77
C PRO A 124 -1.06 -3.19 16.18
N ILE A 125 -1.89 -2.97 17.19
CA ILE A 125 -1.45 -2.65 18.57
C ILE A 125 -1.44 -3.85 19.54
N LEU A 126 -1.69 -5.08 19.09
CA LEU A 126 -1.63 -6.27 19.96
C LEU A 126 -0.20 -6.81 20.21
N ASP A 127 0.81 -6.39 19.44
CA ASP A 127 2.17 -6.96 19.45
C ASP A 127 3.25 -5.91 19.74
N LEU A 128 3.18 -5.27 20.92
CA LEU A 128 4.20 -4.33 21.42
C LEU A 128 5.57 -4.98 21.71
N GLY A 129 5.74 -6.29 21.44
CA GLY A 129 7.04 -6.97 21.49
C GLY A 129 7.94 -6.62 20.30
N ARG A 130 7.41 -5.97 19.26
CA ARG A 130 8.17 -5.51 18.09
C ARG A 130 8.74 -4.11 18.30
N GLU A 131 10.01 -3.94 17.94
CA GLU A 131 10.67 -2.64 17.87
C GLU A 131 10.03 -1.70 16.81
N LYS A 132 9.43 -2.28 15.77
CA LYS A 132 8.71 -1.57 14.69
C LYS A 132 7.37 -2.26 14.41
N LEU A 133 6.29 -1.50 14.41
CA LEU A 133 4.96 -1.96 13.99
C LEU A 133 4.71 -1.51 12.54
N PRO A 134 4.30 -2.42 11.63
CA PRO A 134 4.02 -2.05 10.26
C PRO A 134 2.78 -1.16 10.16
N VAL A 135 2.75 -0.26 9.18
CA VAL A 135 1.51 0.45 8.82
C VAL A 135 0.71 -0.43 7.87
N VAL A 136 -0.53 -0.71 8.26
CA VAL A 136 -1.52 -1.40 7.41
C VAL A 136 -2.44 -0.39 6.75
N VAL A 137 -2.85 -0.69 5.52
CA VAL A 137 -3.94 -0.02 4.80
C VAL A 137 -5.21 -0.87 4.95
N LEU A 138 -6.34 -0.22 5.20
CA LEU A 138 -7.68 -0.78 5.17
C LEU A 138 -8.41 -0.13 3.99
N GLU A 139 -8.87 -0.93 3.04
CA GLU A 139 -9.69 -0.48 1.91
C GLU A 139 -11.15 -0.93 2.14
N GLU A 140 -12.13 -0.20 1.63
CA GLU A 140 -13.56 -0.51 1.86
C GLU A 140 -13.92 -1.93 1.38
N GLY A 141 -14.26 -2.81 2.32
CA GLY A 141 -14.66 -4.20 2.05
C GLY A 141 -13.51 -5.22 2.00
N GLU A 142 -12.26 -4.80 2.23
CA GLU A 142 -11.08 -5.67 2.20
C GLU A 142 -10.46 -5.82 3.61
N MET A 143 -9.73 -6.92 3.83
CA MET A 143 -8.94 -7.10 5.06
C MET A 143 -7.68 -6.23 5.03
N PRO A 144 -7.20 -5.71 6.17
CA PRO A 144 -6.02 -4.86 6.21
C PRO A 144 -4.80 -5.56 5.63
N TYR A 145 -3.89 -4.82 4.98
CA TYR A 145 -2.64 -5.36 4.46
C TYR A 145 -1.45 -4.43 4.73
N ILE A 146 -0.25 -5.00 4.89
CA ILE A 146 0.96 -4.21 5.20
C ILE A 146 1.39 -3.40 3.97
N PHE A 147 1.46 -2.09 4.15
CA PHE A 147 1.96 -1.15 3.14
C PHE A 147 3.36 -0.65 3.47
N TYR A 148 3.63 -0.29 4.73
CA TYR A 148 4.93 0.21 5.19
C TYR A 148 5.51 -0.62 6.34
N THR A 149 6.83 -0.70 6.43
CA THR A 149 7.54 -1.45 7.49
C THR A 149 7.45 -0.80 8.87
N SER A 150 7.28 0.52 8.95
CA SER A 150 6.99 1.28 10.18
C SER A 150 6.36 2.64 9.88
N LEU A 151 5.89 3.35 10.90
CA LEU A 151 5.42 4.74 10.73
C LEU A 151 6.59 5.66 10.34
N ALA A 152 7.79 5.47 10.91
CA ALA A 152 8.99 6.18 10.45
C ALA A 152 9.30 5.93 8.96
N ASP A 153 9.27 4.66 8.51
CA ASP A 153 9.57 4.32 7.11
C ASP A 153 8.49 4.85 6.14
N MET A 154 7.22 4.94 6.59
CA MET A 154 6.15 5.62 5.87
C MET A 154 6.45 7.12 5.71
N ILE A 155 6.63 7.87 6.81
CA ILE A 155 6.85 9.32 6.73
C ILE A 155 8.13 9.64 5.95
N LEU A 156 9.19 8.85 6.09
CA LEU A 156 10.41 9.00 5.28
C LEU A 156 10.16 8.81 3.78
N THR A 157 9.34 7.82 3.40
CA THR A 157 8.91 7.62 2.00
C THR A 157 8.18 8.85 1.48
N LEU A 158 7.20 9.34 2.25
CA LEU A 158 6.37 10.48 1.87
C LEU A 158 7.18 11.79 1.74
N ALA A 159 8.08 12.05 2.68
CA ALA A 159 8.98 13.21 2.65
C ALA A 159 9.86 13.21 1.39
N GLU A 160 10.46 12.06 1.03
CA GLU A 160 11.23 11.94 -0.21
C GLU A 160 10.37 12.10 -1.46
N CYS A 161 9.12 11.62 -1.45
CA CYS A 161 8.20 11.81 -2.57
C CYS A 161 7.88 13.30 -2.82
N TYR A 162 7.68 14.09 -1.77
CA TYR A 162 7.48 15.54 -1.87
C TYR A 162 8.73 16.29 -2.39
N GLU A 163 9.93 15.88 -1.95
CA GLU A 163 11.19 16.51 -2.35
C GLU A 163 11.64 16.16 -3.77
N THR A 164 11.37 14.92 -4.21
CA THR A 164 11.76 14.41 -5.53
C THR A 164 10.75 14.72 -6.65
N ASN A 165 9.67 15.44 -6.33
CA ASN A 165 8.54 15.69 -7.24
C ASN A 165 7.97 14.36 -7.78
N ALA A 166 7.90 13.34 -6.90
CA ALA A 166 7.01 12.19 -7.02
C ALA A 166 5.59 12.61 -6.67
N TYR A 167 5.44 13.42 -5.61
CA TYR A 167 4.23 14.18 -5.34
C TYR A 167 4.39 15.60 -5.89
N TYR A 168 3.41 16.08 -6.64
CA TYR A 168 3.49 17.37 -7.33
C TYR A 168 2.13 18.06 -7.43
N LEU A 169 2.13 19.39 -7.51
CA LEU A 169 0.90 20.18 -7.55
C LEU A 169 0.34 20.26 -8.98
N GLY A 170 -0.91 19.87 -9.15
CA GLY A 170 -1.69 20.03 -10.37
C GLY A 170 -2.16 21.47 -10.60
N LYS A 171 -2.64 21.77 -11.80
CA LYS A 171 -3.13 23.12 -12.18
C LYS A 171 -4.44 23.51 -11.50
N ASP A 172 -5.15 22.52 -10.96
CA ASP A 172 -6.37 22.60 -10.17
C ASP A 172 -6.11 22.74 -8.66
N GLY A 173 -4.84 22.65 -8.23
CA GLY A 173 -4.44 22.73 -6.83
C GLY A 173 -4.48 21.39 -6.08
N TYR A 174 -4.80 20.28 -6.73
CA TYR A 174 -4.67 18.95 -6.13
C TYR A 174 -3.24 18.43 -6.20
N ILE A 175 -2.86 17.54 -5.28
CA ILE A 175 -1.55 16.88 -5.32
C ILE A 175 -1.70 15.59 -6.13
N TYR A 176 -0.79 15.37 -7.08
CA TYR A 176 -0.75 14.22 -7.98
C TYR A 176 0.49 13.37 -7.73
N GLU A 177 0.43 12.10 -8.15
CA GLU A 177 1.49 11.12 -7.97
C GLU A 177 2.12 10.67 -9.30
N ASP A 178 3.45 10.72 -9.36
CA ASP A 178 4.27 9.94 -10.29
C ASP A 178 4.68 8.63 -9.60
N GLN A 179 3.87 7.58 -9.83
CA GLN A 179 4.06 6.26 -9.23
C GLN A 179 5.42 5.63 -9.54
N CYS A 180 6.09 6.04 -10.63
CA CYS A 180 7.42 5.55 -10.96
C CYS A 180 8.48 6.12 -10.02
N LYS A 181 8.34 7.40 -9.63
CA LYS A 181 9.19 8.03 -8.63
C LYS A 181 8.84 7.59 -7.21
N THR A 182 7.55 7.48 -6.85
CA THR A 182 7.14 6.97 -5.52
C THR A 182 7.75 5.60 -5.26
N ALA A 183 7.71 4.71 -6.25
CA ALA A 183 8.29 3.38 -6.13
C ALA A 183 9.80 3.38 -5.83
N VAL A 184 10.55 4.43 -6.18
CA VAL A 184 11.97 4.58 -5.80
C VAL A 184 12.10 4.79 -4.29
N ALA A 185 11.38 5.76 -3.72
CA ALA A 185 11.37 6.03 -2.30
C ALA A 185 10.80 4.83 -1.51
N LEU A 186 9.72 4.22 -2.00
CA LEU A 186 9.09 3.06 -1.37
C LEU A 186 10.06 1.89 -1.24
N ARG A 187 10.81 1.54 -2.29
CA ARG A 187 11.85 0.49 -2.23
C ARG A 187 13.00 0.86 -1.29
N LYS A 188 13.40 2.14 -1.24
CA LYS A 188 14.49 2.62 -0.38
C LYS A 188 14.20 2.42 1.11
N TYR A 189 12.99 2.75 1.56
CA TYR A 189 12.62 2.68 2.97
C TYR A 189 11.93 1.37 3.38
N ASN A 190 11.33 0.64 2.44
CA ASN A 190 10.56 -0.58 2.70
C ASN A 190 11.15 -1.80 1.97
N ASN A 191 12.49 -1.86 1.87
CA ASN A 191 13.19 -2.88 1.09
C ASN A 191 12.87 -4.33 1.53
N GLU A 192 12.57 -4.55 2.81
CA GLU A 192 12.18 -5.86 3.34
C GLU A 192 10.89 -6.39 2.69
N LEU A 193 9.90 -5.51 2.49
CA LEU A 193 8.65 -5.85 1.81
C LEU A 193 8.87 -6.08 0.30
N ASN A 194 9.80 -5.35 -0.31
CA ASN A 194 10.20 -5.54 -1.71
C ASN A 194 10.86 -6.92 -1.92
N GLU A 195 11.90 -7.24 -1.16
CA GLU A 195 12.59 -8.54 -1.26
C GLU A 195 11.67 -9.71 -0.88
N LYS A 196 10.74 -9.53 0.07
CA LYS A 196 9.67 -10.51 0.34
C LYS A 196 8.78 -10.72 -0.88
N ALA A 197 8.29 -9.67 -1.53
CA ALA A 197 7.43 -9.79 -2.71
C ALA A 197 8.14 -10.49 -3.88
N LEU A 198 9.43 -10.18 -4.10
CA LEU A 198 10.28 -10.85 -5.08
C LEU A 198 10.45 -12.36 -4.76
N SER A 199 10.70 -12.69 -3.49
CA SER A 199 10.85 -14.06 -3.00
C SER A 199 9.55 -14.88 -3.15
N ASP A 200 8.42 -14.32 -2.72
CA ASP A 200 7.10 -14.96 -2.79
C ASP A 200 6.69 -15.23 -4.24
N PHE A 201 6.97 -14.31 -5.16
CA PHE A 201 6.79 -14.50 -6.59
C PHE A 201 7.64 -15.64 -7.13
N GLN A 202 8.94 -15.66 -6.78
CA GLN A 202 9.84 -16.71 -7.23
C GLN A 202 9.42 -18.09 -6.72
N ALA A 203 9.00 -18.19 -5.46
CA ALA A 203 8.52 -19.44 -4.86
C ALA A 203 7.20 -19.92 -5.49
N THR A 204 6.25 -19.02 -5.76
CA THR A 204 4.87 -19.37 -6.16
C THR A 204 4.69 -19.52 -7.67
N LEU A 205 5.29 -18.62 -8.46
CA LEU A 205 5.01 -18.51 -9.91
C LEU A 205 6.12 -19.05 -10.80
N LEU A 206 7.35 -19.19 -10.29
CA LEU A 206 8.48 -19.75 -11.06
C LEU A 206 8.74 -21.23 -10.78
N GLN A 207 8.16 -21.79 -9.72
CA GLN A 207 8.14 -23.24 -9.43
C GLN A 207 6.70 -23.78 -9.57
N PRO A 208 6.16 -23.94 -10.79
CA PRO A 208 4.80 -24.42 -10.98
C PRO A 208 4.66 -25.86 -10.47
N GLY A 209 4.03 -26.00 -9.29
CA GLY A 209 3.57 -27.28 -8.77
C GLY A 209 2.53 -27.91 -9.69
N TYR A 210 2.39 -29.24 -9.60
CA TYR A 210 1.43 -29.96 -10.43
C TYR A 210 0.01 -29.80 -9.85
N PHE A 211 -0.68 -28.72 -10.21
CA PHE A 211 -2.04 -28.46 -9.73
C PHE A 211 -3.04 -29.47 -10.30
N SER A 212 -3.66 -30.25 -9.41
CA SER A 212 -4.83 -31.06 -9.75
C SER A 212 -6.00 -30.15 -10.09
N ASN A 213 -6.55 -30.27 -11.31
CA ASN A 213 -7.72 -29.51 -11.75
C ASN A 213 -9.03 -29.90 -11.02
N GLN A 214 -9.00 -30.87 -10.09
CA GLN A 214 -10.19 -31.41 -9.43
C GLN A 214 -10.55 -30.71 -8.11
N ASP A 215 -9.62 -29.97 -7.50
CA ASP A 215 -9.88 -29.22 -6.27
C ASP A 215 -10.17 -27.74 -6.58
N VAL A 216 -11.45 -27.37 -6.44
CA VAL A 216 -11.94 -26.01 -6.69
C VAL A 216 -11.42 -25.02 -5.64
N LEU A 217 -11.29 -25.45 -4.38
CA LEU A 217 -10.84 -24.60 -3.28
C LEU A 217 -9.35 -24.33 -3.38
N ALA A 218 -8.53 -25.37 -3.58
CA ALA A 218 -7.09 -25.20 -3.80
C ALA A 218 -6.79 -24.32 -5.03
N ARG A 219 -7.58 -24.44 -6.11
CA ARG A 219 -7.48 -23.56 -7.27
C ARG A 219 -7.85 -22.11 -6.93
N SER A 220 -8.92 -21.88 -6.18
CA SER A 220 -9.35 -20.53 -5.78
C SER A 220 -8.26 -19.85 -4.94
N ASN A 221 -7.76 -20.55 -3.93
CA ASN A 221 -6.73 -20.05 -3.03
C ASN A 221 -5.41 -19.75 -3.78
N PHE A 222 -5.02 -20.62 -4.72
CA PHE A 222 -3.85 -20.36 -5.57
C PHE A 222 -4.03 -19.10 -6.44
N LEU A 223 -5.20 -18.90 -7.05
CA LEU A 223 -5.46 -17.72 -7.89
C LEU A 223 -5.52 -16.43 -7.08
N SER A 224 -6.11 -16.46 -5.88
CA SER A 224 -6.04 -15.35 -4.90
C SER A 224 -4.58 -15.00 -4.61
N ARG A 225 -3.78 -16.00 -4.24
CA ARG A 225 -2.37 -15.81 -3.89
C ARG A 225 -1.53 -15.28 -5.06
N VAL A 226 -1.85 -15.67 -6.30
CA VAL A 226 -1.24 -15.09 -7.50
C VAL A 226 -1.63 -13.61 -7.68
N GLY A 227 -2.88 -13.24 -7.41
CA GLY A 227 -3.34 -11.85 -7.39
C GLY A 227 -2.57 -11.02 -6.36
N GLU A 228 -2.55 -11.45 -5.11
CA GLU A 228 -1.80 -10.81 -4.01
C GLU A 228 -0.34 -10.55 -4.41
N ILE A 229 0.40 -11.60 -4.76
CA ILE A 229 1.84 -11.53 -5.04
C ILE A 229 2.15 -10.65 -6.26
N THR A 230 1.29 -10.68 -7.29
CA THR A 230 1.46 -9.82 -8.47
C THR A 230 1.12 -8.35 -8.19
N GLY A 231 0.21 -8.08 -7.24
CA GLY A 231 0.02 -6.75 -6.65
C GLY A 231 1.25 -6.31 -5.85
N GLU A 232 1.71 -7.12 -4.89
CA GLU A 232 2.87 -6.85 -4.03
C GLU A 232 4.12 -6.50 -4.87
N ILE A 233 4.45 -7.30 -5.89
CA ILE A 233 5.65 -7.07 -6.73
C ILE A 233 5.53 -5.84 -7.65
N SER A 234 4.31 -5.52 -8.13
CA SER A 234 4.08 -4.39 -9.04
C SER A 234 3.89 -3.05 -8.31
N ARG A 235 3.56 -3.08 -7.01
CA ARG A 235 3.65 -1.92 -6.12
C ARG A 235 5.06 -1.34 -6.09
N PHE A 236 6.07 -2.19 -5.92
CA PHE A 236 7.47 -1.74 -5.82
C PHE A 236 8.13 -1.37 -7.15
N LYS A 237 7.57 -1.76 -8.31
CA LYS A 237 8.08 -1.43 -9.65
C LYS A 237 9.59 -1.72 -9.83
N ASP A 238 10.10 -2.72 -9.12
CA ASP A 238 11.53 -3.07 -9.10
C ASP A 238 11.95 -3.67 -10.45
N PRO A 239 13.09 -3.27 -11.05
CA PRO A 239 13.65 -3.91 -12.24
C PRO A 239 13.80 -5.44 -12.13
N LYS A 240 14.20 -5.97 -10.95
CA LYS A 240 14.21 -7.40 -10.64
C LYS A 240 12.80 -8.00 -10.79
N GLY A 241 11.79 -7.29 -10.28
CA GLY A 241 10.40 -7.68 -10.36
C GLY A 241 9.90 -7.78 -11.81
N VAL A 242 10.36 -6.89 -12.69
CA VAL A 242 10.07 -7.00 -14.13
C VAL A 242 10.67 -8.27 -14.71
N GLU A 243 11.93 -8.61 -14.40
CA GLU A 243 12.55 -9.85 -14.90
C GLU A 243 11.81 -11.10 -14.40
N LEU A 244 11.42 -11.14 -13.12
CA LEU A 244 10.62 -12.24 -12.55
C LEU A 244 9.25 -12.36 -13.24
N LEU A 245 8.53 -11.25 -13.45
CA LEU A 245 7.26 -11.23 -14.18
C LEU A 245 7.41 -11.74 -15.63
N LEU A 246 8.46 -11.31 -16.34
CA LEU A 246 8.76 -11.77 -17.71
C LEU A 246 9.14 -13.26 -17.75
N GLN A 247 9.87 -13.75 -16.75
CA GLN A 247 10.14 -15.18 -16.57
C GLN A 247 8.85 -15.96 -16.27
N GLY A 248 7.94 -15.38 -15.48
CA GLY A 248 6.60 -15.88 -15.23
C GLY A 248 5.80 -16.06 -16.52
N LEU A 249 5.69 -15.02 -17.36
CA LEU A 249 5.07 -15.15 -18.68
C LEU A 249 5.71 -16.27 -19.52
N LYS A 250 7.05 -16.35 -19.55
CA LYS A 250 7.76 -17.38 -20.33
C LYS A 250 7.51 -18.81 -19.83
N ASN A 251 7.30 -18.99 -18.53
CA ASN A 251 6.96 -20.27 -17.94
C ASN A 251 5.50 -20.63 -18.26
N TRP A 252 4.57 -19.74 -17.97
CA TRP A 252 3.13 -19.97 -18.12
C TRP A 252 2.65 -20.00 -19.57
N SER A 253 3.38 -19.43 -20.53
CA SER A 253 3.07 -19.58 -21.97
C SER A 253 3.09 -21.03 -22.49
N LYS A 254 3.76 -21.94 -21.76
CA LYS A 254 3.82 -23.37 -22.09
C LYS A 254 2.67 -24.18 -21.48
N SER A 255 2.00 -23.64 -20.47
CA SER A 255 0.88 -24.26 -19.78
C SER A 255 -0.41 -24.17 -20.62
N LYS A 256 -1.47 -24.89 -20.23
CA LYS A 256 -2.75 -24.91 -20.94
C LYS A 256 -3.92 -24.89 -19.95
N GLY A 257 -5.09 -24.46 -20.43
CA GLY A 257 -6.34 -24.47 -19.67
C GLY A 257 -6.55 -23.20 -18.83
N LEU A 258 -7.71 -23.13 -18.17
CA LEU A 258 -8.22 -21.90 -17.56
C LEU A 258 -7.31 -21.31 -16.47
N ILE A 259 -6.62 -22.15 -15.68
CA ILE A 259 -5.63 -21.69 -14.68
C ILE A 259 -4.48 -20.94 -15.37
N ARG A 260 -3.98 -21.45 -16.50
CA ARG A 260 -2.95 -20.75 -17.30
C ARG A 260 -3.44 -19.38 -17.70
N ASP A 261 -4.62 -19.32 -18.32
CA ASP A 261 -5.15 -18.08 -18.88
C ASP A 261 -5.36 -17.02 -17.78
N GLN A 262 -5.82 -17.43 -16.59
CA GLN A 262 -5.95 -16.52 -15.44
C GLN A 262 -4.59 -16.02 -14.94
N VAL A 263 -3.66 -16.92 -14.59
CA VAL A 263 -2.31 -16.53 -14.11
C VAL A 263 -1.56 -15.66 -15.12
N TYR A 264 -1.64 -16.02 -16.41
CA TYR A 264 -0.98 -15.29 -17.49
C TYR A 264 -1.56 -13.87 -17.65
N SER A 265 -2.89 -13.73 -17.56
CA SER A 265 -3.57 -12.42 -17.59
C SER A 265 -3.16 -11.57 -16.37
N THR A 266 -3.11 -12.15 -15.17
CA THR A 266 -2.69 -11.45 -13.95
C THR A 266 -1.23 -10.96 -14.04
N ILE A 267 -0.32 -11.74 -14.62
CA ILE A 267 1.08 -11.31 -14.87
C ILE A 267 1.13 -10.19 -15.93
N ILE A 268 0.32 -10.23 -16.99
CA ILE A 268 0.21 -9.12 -17.97
C ILE A 268 -0.27 -7.84 -17.27
N ALA A 269 -1.30 -7.94 -16.43
CA ALA A 269 -1.85 -6.80 -15.70
C ALA A 269 -0.78 -6.15 -14.81
N ALA A 270 -0.06 -6.95 -14.02
CA ALA A 270 1.05 -6.47 -13.19
C ALA A 270 2.20 -5.85 -14.01
N LEU A 271 2.57 -6.43 -15.15
CA LEU A 271 3.54 -5.84 -16.07
C LEU A 271 3.10 -4.47 -16.61
N SER A 272 1.80 -4.25 -16.79
CA SER A 272 1.27 -2.96 -17.25
C SER A 272 1.44 -1.82 -16.23
N LEU A 273 1.59 -2.17 -14.94
CA LEU A 273 1.84 -1.24 -13.83
C LEU A 273 3.33 -0.96 -13.60
N MET A 274 4.23 -1.58 -14.38
CA MET A 274 5.68 -1.41 -14.26
C MET A 274 6.18 -0.26 -15.15
N CYS A 275 7.12 0.52 -14.63
CA CYS A 275 7.67 1.70 -15.34
C CYS A 275 8.74 1.38 -16.39
N ASP A 276 8.93 0.11 -16.74
CA ASP A 276 9.95 -0.34 -17.69
C ASP A 276 9.39 -0.45 -19.11
N LYS A 277 9.95 0.30 -20.05
CA LYS A 277 9.51 0.31 -21.46
C LYS A 277 9.66 -1.06 -22.14
N LYS A 278 10.50 -1.97 -21.64
CA LYS A 278 10.70 -3.31 -22.20
C LYS A 278 9.45 -4.19 -22.09
N VAL A 279 8.52 -3.91 -21.17
CA VAL A 279 7.30 -4.73 -20.98
C VAL A 279 6.37 -4.66 -22.19
N LEU A 280 6.35 -3.51 -22.91
CA LEU A 280 5.47 -3.26 -24.05
C LEU A 280 5.51 -4.37 -25.09
N GLN A 281 6.70 -4.83 -25.50
CA GLN A 281 6.81 -5.86 -26.54
C GLN A 281 6.19 -7.20 -26.12
N TYR A 282 6.12 -7.50 -24.81
CA TYR A 282 5.52 -8.72 -24.29
C TYR A 282 4.00 -8.60 -24.18
N ILE A 283 3.51 -7.45 -23.73
CA ILE A 283 2.06 -7.15 -23.70
C ILE A 283 1.51 -7.13 -25.14
N THR A 284 2.18 -6.48 -26.09
CA THR A 284 1.78 -6.48 -27.50
C THR A 284 1.75 -7.89 -28.11
N ARG A 285 2.74 -8.74 -27.83
CA ARG A 285 2.72 -10.15 -28.28
C ARG A 285 1.56 -10.96 -27.66
N SER A 286 1.09 -10.60 -26.48
CA SER A 286 -0.04 -11.27 -25.83
C SER A 286 -1.39 -10.99 -26.52
N LEU A 287 -1.46 -10.00 -27.42
CA LEU A 287 -2.59 -9.81 -28.34
C LEU A 287 -2.73 -10.97 -29.35
N GLU A 288 -1.67 -11.77 -29.56
CA GLU A 288 -1.67 -12.92 -30.45
C GLU A 288 -1.97 -14.25 -29.71
N ASP A 289 -2.21 -14.22 -28.39
CA ASP A 289 -2.52 -15.45 -27.63
C ASP A 289 -3.83 -16.09 -28.12
N ALA A 290 -3.89 -17.41 -28.12
CA ALA A 290 -5.09 -18.16 -28.50
C ALA A 290 -6.29 -17.86 -27.57
N SER A 291 -6.05 -17.55 -26.30
CA SER A 291 -7.10 -17.29 -25.31
C SER A 291 -7.71 -15.88 -25.43
N PRO A 292 -9.04 -15.74 -25.59
CA PRO A 292 -9.70 -14.43 -25.66
C PRO A 292 -9.54 -13.57 -24.40
N SER A 293 -9.44 -14.17 -23.21
CA SER A 293 -9.24 -13.42 -21.96
C SER A 293 -7.85 -12.79 -21.89
N VAL A 294 -6.81 -13.54 -22.29
CA VAL A 294 -5.43 -13.05 -22.37
C VAL A 294 -5.32 -11.87 -23.34
N ARG A 295 -5.95 -11.96 -24.52
CA ARG A 295 -5.97 -10.84 -25.49
C ARG A 295 -6.67 -9.60 -24.91
N LYS A 296 -7.83 -9.77 -24.27
CA LYS A 296 -8.57 -8.67 -23.62
C LYS A 296 -7.73 -7.97 -22.54
N GLU A 297 -7.00 -8.74 -21.73
CA GLU A 297 -6.15 -8.17 -20.67
C GLU A 297 -4.92 -7.45 -21.26
N ALA A 298 -4.37 -7.95 -22.36
CA ALA A 298 -3.32 -7.27 -23.11
C ALA A 298 -3.80 -5.94 -23.72
N GLU A 299 -5.00 -5.88 -24.30
CA GLU A 299 -5.62 -4.64 -24.78
C GLU A 299 -5.80 -3.61 -23.64
N ALA A 300 -6.39 -4.02 -22.51
CA ALA A 300 -6.56 -3.17 -21.34
C ALA A 300 -5.22 -2.68 -20.77
N SER A 301 -4.20 -3.54 -20.74
CA SER A 301 -2.85 -3.23 -20.30
C SER A 301 -2.13 -2.21 -21.17
N LEU A 302 -2.31 -2.27 -22.50
CA LEU A 302 -1.77 -1.27 -23.41
C LEU A 302 -2.47 0.09 -23.27
N LEU A 303 -3.77 0.08 -22.94
CA LEU A 303 -4.51 1.32 -22.63
C LEU A 303 -3.98 1.97 -21.34
N ARG A 304 -3.88 1.21 -20.23
CA ARG A 304 -3.30 1.70 -18.96
C ARG A 304 -1.91 2.29 -19.15
N PHE A 305 -1.03 1.59 -19.87
CA PHE A 305 0.33 2.08 -20.13
C PHE A 305 0.35 3.38 -20.96
N ARG A 306 -0.60 3.55 -21.89
CA ARG A 306 -0.76 4.80 -22.66
C ARG A 306 -1.24 5.96 -21.79
N GLU A 307 -2.09 5.68 -20.81
CA GLU A 307 -2.61 6.68 -19.87
C GLU A 307 -1.56 7.11 -18.86
N MET A 308 -0.81 6.18 -18.26
CA MET A 308 0.34 6.48 -17.40
C MET A 308 1.32 7.45 -18.11
N ARG A 309 1.65 7.19 -19.38
CA ARG A 309 2.53 8.06 -20.18
C ARG A 309 1.95 9.42 -20.60
N ARG A 310 0.67 9.68 -20.40
CA ARG A 310 0.08 11.02 -20.63
C ARG A 310 0.19 11.91 -19.40
N ASN A 311 0.40 11.30 -18.23
CA ASN A 311 0.43 11.97 -16.94
C ASN A 311 1.87 12.21 -16.43
N MET A 312 2.88 11.61 -17.09
CA MET A 312 4.31 11.86 -16.91
C MET A 312 4.85 12.96 -17.83
#